data_AF-A0A137SDH1-F1
#
_entry.id   AF-A0A137SDH1-F1
#
_cell.length_a   1.000
_cell.length_b   1.000
_cell.length_c   1.000
_cell.angle_alpha   90.00
_cell.angle_beta   90.00
_cell.angle_gamma   90.00
#
_symmetry.space_group_name_H-M   'P 1'
#
loop_
_entity.id
_entity.type
_entity.pdbx_description
1 polymer ?
#
loop_
_entity_poly.entity_id
_entity_poly.type
_entity_poly.pdbx_seq_one_letter_code
_entity_poly.pdbx_strand_id
1 'polypeptide(L)'
;MAVTCLDLNRYGMAVLCPRPVDSGAHLFLDIEGKYISESRIDARVVSCQPFQTGFRVSLQFSYCLDKKGYSRAIDNALSRIEGFYNRFAS
;
A
#
# COMPACT_ATOMS: atom_id res chain seq x y z
N MET A 1 -11.70 -5.75 -2.56
CA MET A 1 -12.35 -5.23 -1.33
C MET A 1 -11.80 -3.84 -1.09
N ALA A 2 -12.65 -2.84 -0.88
CA ALA A 2 -12.19 -1.50 -0.57
C ALA A 2 -11.71 -1.42 0.89
N VAL A 3 -10.61 -0.70 1.11
CA VAL A 3 -10.01 -0.43 2.42
C VAL A 3 -9.63 1.04 2.52
N THR A 4 -9.51 1.57 3.73
CA THR A 4 -9.13 2.97 3.93
C THR A 4 -7.62 3.08 4.08
N CYS A 5 -6.98 3.94 3.28
CA CYS A 5 -5.57 4.28 3.47
C CYS A 5 -5.40 5.11 4.75
N LEU A 6 -4.49 4.70 5.63
CA LEU A 6 -4.13 5.39 6.88
C LEU A 6 -2.80 6.13 6.77
N ASP A 7 -1.86 5.56 6.02
CA ASP A 7 -0.52 6.10 5.79
C ASP A 7 0.04 5.50 4.49
N LEU A 8 0.85 6.26 3.76
CA LEU A 8 1.47 5.81 2.51
C LEU A 8 2.78 6.54 2.25
N ASN A 9 3.79 5.79 1.82
CA ASN A 9 5.00 6.30 1.18
C ASN A 9 5.35 5.42 -0.02
N ARG A 10 6.44 5.73 -0.75
CA ARG A 10 6.80 4.93 -1.93
C ARG A 10 7.09 3.46 -1.64
N TYR A 11 7.43 3.07 -0.41
CA TYR A 11 7.85 1.71 -0.05
C TYR A 11 6.75 0.85 0.58
N GLY A 12 5.67 1.47 1.04
CA GLY A 12 4.59 0.75 1.70
C GLY A 12 3.44 1.65 2.11
N MET A 13 2.44 1.03 2.73
CA MET A 13 1.27 1.73 3.22
C MET A 13 0.67 1.03 4.44
N ALA A 14 -0.07 1.78 5.25
CA ALA A 14 -0.95 1.21 6.26
C ALA A 14 -2.40 1.40 5.82
N VAL A 15 -3.21 0.36 5.99
CA VAL A 15 -4.65 0.41 5.69
C VAL A 15 -5.49 0.00 6.90
N LEU A 16 -6.69 0.57 7.01
CA LEU A 16 -7.73 0.07 7.88
C LEU A 16 -8.54 -0.98 7.12
N CYS A 17 -8.49 -2.21 7.60
CA CYS A 17 -9.19 -3.35 7.05
C CYS A 17 -10.30 -3.81 8.02
N PRO A 18 -11.51 -4.16 7.55
CA PRO A 18 -12.57 -4.67 8.42
C PRO A 18 -12.31 -6.08 8.95
N ARG A 19 -11.33 -6.81 8.38
CA ARG A 19 -10.99 -8.19 8.73
C ARG A 19 -9.48 -8.31 8.94
N PRO A 20 -9.04 -9.23 9.81
CA PRO A 20 -7.62 -9.51 9.96
C PRO A 20 -7.06 -10.10 8.65
N VAL A 21 -5.79 -9.84 8.40
CA VAL A 21 -5.04 -10.42 7.28
C VAL A 21 -3.74 -10.99 7.83
N ASP A 22 -3.40 -12.20 7.41
CA ASP A 22 -2.23 -12.91 7.92
C ASP A 22 -0.93 -12.18 7.54
N SER A 23 0.00 -12.08 8.50
CA SER A 23 1.34 -11.60 8.23
C SER A 23 2.05 -12.50 7.22
N GLY A 24 2.77 -11.91 6.28
CA GLY A 24 3.40 -12.59 5.15
C GLY A 24 2.48 -12.87 3.97
N ALA A 25 1.17 -12.63 4.10
CA ALA A 25 0.25 -12.77 2.98
C ALA A 25 0.66 -11.87 1.80
N HIS A 26 0.54 -12.42 0.61
CA HIS A 26 0.81 -11.75 -0.65
C HIS A 26 -0.49 -11.15 -1.19
N LEU A 27 -0.46 -9.87 -1.52
CA LEU A 27 -1.62 -9.09 -1.93
C LEU A 27 -1.35 -8.37 -3.25
N PHE A 28 -2.40 -8.20 -4.04
CA PHE A 28 -2.44 -7.26 -5.15
C PHE A 28 -3.36 -6.11 -4.77
N LEU A 29 -2.89 -4.89 -4.97
CA LEU A 29 -3.56 -3.66 -4.62
C LEU A 29 -3.87 -2.87 -5.88
N ASP A 30 -5.07 -2.30 -5.92
CA ASP A 30 -5.43 -1.26 -6.88
C ASP A 30 -5.53 0.05 -6.10
N ILE A 31 -4.79 1.07 -6.55
CA ILE A 31 -4.81 2.41 -5.99
C ILE A 31 -5.49 3.33 -7.00
N GLU A 32 -6.63 3.88 -6.58
CA GLU A 32 -7.48 4.74 -7.41
C GLU A 32 -7.68 6.10 -6.76
N GLY A 33 -7.73 7.15 -7.57
CA GLY A 33 -8.01 8.51 -7.17
C GLY A 33 -8.13 9.43 -8.37
N LYS A 34 -8.48 10.71 -8.16
CA LYS A 34 -8.75 11.69 -9.23
C LYS A 34 -7.63 11.78 -10.29
N TYR A 35 -6.38 11.48 -9.91
CA TYR A 35 -5.20 11.49 -10.79
C TYR A 35 -4.32 10.25 -10.62
N ILE A 36 -4.87 9.19 -10.01
CA ILE A 36 -4.14 7.97 -9.68
C ILE A 36 -4.96 6.80 -10.20
N SER A 37 -4.35 5.96 -11.04
CA SER A 37 -4.95 4.72 -11.51
C SER A 37 -3.82 3.72 -11.72
N GLU A 38 -3.43 3.09 -10.62
CA GLU A 38 -2.40 2.06 -10.63
C GLU A 38 -3.03 0.76 -10.15
N SER A 39 -2.86 -0.30 -10.94
CA SER A 39 -3.49 -1.60 -10.67
C SER A 39 -2.45 -2.69 -10.48
N ARG A 40 -2.85 -3.74 -9.76
CA ARG A 40 -2.02 -4.93 -9.47
C ARG A 40 -0.66 -4.59 -8.85
N ILE A 41 -0.60 -3.59 -7.99
CA ILE A 41 0.58 -3.30 -7.18
C ILE A 41 0.78 -4.46 -6.20
N ASP A 42 1.90 -5.15 -6.35
CA ASP A 42 2.29 -6.27 -5.52
C ASP A 42 2.74 -5.78 -4.13
N ALA A 43 2.18 -6.35 -3.07
CA ALA A 43 2.55 -6.07 -1.69
C ALA A 43 2.55 -7.32 -0.80
N ARG A 44 3.27 -7.23 0.31
CA ARG A 44 3.25 -8.20 1.41
C ARG A 44 2.75 -7.56 2.69
N VAL A 45 1.96 -8.32 3.45
CA VAL A 45 1.56 -7.94 4.80
C VAL A 45 2.76 -8.09 5.74
N VAL A 46 3.18 -6.99 6.35
CA VAL A 46 4.26 -6.96 7.36
C VAL A 46 3.69 -7.22 8.74
N SER A 47 2.56 -6.60 9.08
CA SER A 47 1.89 -6.79 10.36
C SER A 47 0.39 -6.51 10.25
N CYS A 48 -0.38 -7.14 11.13
CA CYS A 48 -1.80 -6.88 11.29
C CYS A 48 -2.13 -6.81 12.79
N GLN A 49 -2.75 -5.73 13.22
CA GLN A 49 -3.12 -5.52 14.62
C GLN A 49 -4.51 -4.87 14.75
N PRO A 50 -5.29 -5.18 15.80
CA PRO A 50 -6.54 -4.47 16.07
C PRO A 50 -6.32 -2.95 16.12
N PHE A 51 -7.19 -2.19 15.46
CA PHE A 51 -7.12 -0.74 15.40
C PHE A 51 -8.50 -0.15 15.16
N GLN A 52 -8.98 0.69 16.09
CA GLN A 52 -10.33 1.27 16.06
C GLN A 52 -11.41 0.18 15.89
N THR A 53 -12.28 0.29 14.88
CA THR A 53 -13.36 -0.66 14.57
C THR A 53 -12.94 -1.79 13.64
N GLY A 54 -11.63 -1.95 13.37
CA GLY A 54 -11.10 -2.99 12.49
C GLY A 54 -9.65 -3.32 12.81
N PHE A 55 -8.84 -3.47 11.76
CA PHE A 55 -7.44 -3.86 11.86
C PHE A 55 -6.56 -2.90 11.06
N ARG A 56 -5.46 -2.44 11.66
CA ARG A 56 -4.39 -1.75 10.94
C ARG A 56 -3.50 -2.81 10.33
N VAL A 57 -3.46 -2.85 9.01
CA VAL A 57 -2.63 -3.76 8.24
C VAL A 57 -1.49 -2.95 7.62
N SER A 58 -0.26 -3.28 7.99
CA SER A 58 0.95 -2.67 7.43
C SER A 58 1.39 -3.48 6.21
N LEU A 59 1.55 -2.80 5.08
CA LEU A 59 1.89 -3.39 3.79
C LEU A 59 3.24 -2.85 3.31
N GLN A 60 4.05 -3.73 2.74
CA GLN A 60 5.29 -3.37 2.06
C GLN A 60 5.16 -3.74 0.59
N PHE A 61 5.46 -2.80 -0.32
CA PHE A 61 5.37 -3.06 -1.74
C PHE A 61 6.54 -3.95 -2.19
N SER A 62 6.24 -4.96 -3.02
CA SER A 62 7.23 -5.98 -3.36
C SER A 62 8.30 -5.51 -4.33
N TYR A 63 8.07 -4.41 -5.06
CA TYR A 63 9.05 -3.87 -6.01
C TYR A 63 10.36 -3.43 -5.32
N CYS A 64 10.33 -3.12 -4.02
CA CYS A 64 11.51 -2.71 -3.25
C CYS A 64 12.10 -3.82 -2.38
N LEU A 65 11.57 -5.06 -2.46
CA LEU A 65 12.03 -6.18 -1.63
C LEU A 65 13.28 -6.89 -2.18
N ASP A 66 13.37 -7.05 -3.49
CA ASP A 66 14.50 -7.71 -4.15
C ASP A 66 14.79 -7.06 -5.51
N LYS A 67 16.07 -7.08 -5.92
CA LYS A 67 16.52 -6.56 -7.22
C LYS A 67 15.82 -7.26 -8.39
N LYS A 68 15.42 -8.52 -8.23
CA LYS A 68 14.68 -9.27 -9.27
C LYS A 68 13.22 -8.81 -9.41
N GLY A 69 12.62 -8.28 -8.35
CA GLY A 69 11.25 -7.75 -8.33
C GLY A 69 11.18 -6.26 -8.64
N TYR A 70 12.32 -5.58 -8.79
CA TYR A 70 12.35 -4.14 -9.03
C TYR A 70 11.70 -3.78 -10.36
N SER A 71 10.74 -2.88 -10.30
CA SER A 71 10.12 -2.25 -11.46
C SER A 71 10.23 -0.74 -11.35
N ARG A 72 11.00 -0.13 -12.26
CA ARG A 72 11.13 1.33 -12.35
C ARG A 72 9.79 2.01 -12.63
N ALA A 73 8.89 1.35 -13.35
CA ALA A 73 7.56 1.88 -13.62
C ALA A 73 6.74 2.01 -12.32
N ILE A 74 6.74 0.96 -11.49
CA ILE A 74 6.06 0.94 -10.19
C ILE A 74 6.70 1.94 -9.22
N ASP A 75 8.04 2.01 -9.17
CA ASP A 75 8.76 2.98 -8.35
C ASP A 75 8.38 4.43 -8.68
N ASN A 76 8.39 4.78 -9.97
CA ASN A 76 7.98 6.10 -10.43
C ASN A 76 6.51 6.40 -10.12
N ALA A 77 5.63 5.41 -10.28
CA ALA A 77 4.20 5.55 -9.99
C ALA A 77 3.96 5.79 -8.50
N LEU A 78 4.53 4.95 -7.63
CA LEU A 78 4.39 5.06 -6.18
C LEU A 78 5.03 6.34 -5.63
N SER A 79 6.15 6.79 -6.20
CA SER A 79 6.74 8.09 -5.86
C SER A 79 5.84 9.27 -6.20
N ARG A 80 5.11 9.22 -7.33
CA ARG A 80 4.11 10.25 -7.68
C ARG A 80 2.91 10.21 -6.72
N ILE A 81 2.43 9.02 -6.37
CA ILE A 81 1.32 8.82 -5.42
C ILE A 81 1.70 9.37 -4.05
N GLU A 82 2.89 9.06 -3.53
CA GLU A 82 3.42 9.64 -2.29
C GLU A 82 3.46 11.17 -2.34
N GLY A 83 3.91 11.73 -3.47
CA GLY A 83 3.92 13.19 -3.67
C GLY A 83 2.52 13.81 -3.62
N PHE A 84 1.51 13.13 -4.17
CA PHE A 84 0.11 13.55 -4.04
C PHE A 84 -0.37 13.42 -2.59
N TYR A 85 -0.16 12.27 -1.97
CA TYR A 85 -0.59 11.99 -0.59
C TYR A 85 -0.06 13.04 0.38
N ASN A 86 1.25 13.31 0.36
CA ASN A 86 1.88 14.30 1.25
C ASN A 86 1.32 15.71 1.07
N ARG A 87 0.95 16.10 -0.17
CA ARG A 87 0.36 17.41 -0.45
C ARG A 87 -1.04 17.57 0.14
N PHE A 88 -1.82 16.48 0.20
CA PHE A 88 -3.19 16.50 0.70
C PHE A 88 -3.32 16.10 2.17
N ALA A 89 -2.31 15.44 2.74
CA ALA A 89 -2.24 15.09 4.15
C ALA A 89 -1.66 16.22 5.03
N SER A 90 -1.31 17.37 4.41
CA SER A 90 -0.84 18.59 5.08
C SER A 90 -1.98 19.40 5.70
#